data_AF-A0A6N9TW54-F1
#
_entry.id   AF-A0A6N9TW54-F1
#
_cell.length_a   1.000
_cell.length_b   1.000
_cell.length_c   1.000
_cell.angle_alpha   90.00
_cell.angle_beta   90.00
_cell.angle_gamma   90.00
#
_symmetry.space_group_name_H-M   'P 1'
#
loop_
_entity.id
_entity.type
_entity.pdbx_description
1 polymer ?
#
loop_
_entity_poly.entity_id
_entity_poly.type
_entity_poly.pdbx_seq_one_letter_code
_entity_poly.pdbx_strand_id
1 'polypeptide(L)'
;MGEQDTSIKTTKDVRDRLRLLAEERGTTMNELLGDLVGRELTYQEREERARQAVQEVKELTGTTASATARSRARAFLRSLEIEHRDGAA
;
A
#
# COMPACT_ATOMS: atom_id res chain seq x y z
N MET A 1 -21.23 -12.82 12.54
CA MET A 1 -20.59 -14.15 12.41
C MET A 1 -19.26 -14.03 13.11
N GLY A 2 -19.03 -14.81 14.17
CA GLY A 2 -17.81 -14.66 14.99
C GLY A 2 -16.57 -14.94 14.15
N GLU A 3 -15.66 -13.97 14.11
CA GLU A 3 -14.34 -14.16 13.54
C GLU A 3 -13.69 -15.36 14.23
N GLN A 4 -13.35 -16.38 13.45
CA GLN A 4 -12.64 -17.54 13.99
C GLN A 4 -11.20 -17.12 14.25
N ASP A 5 -10.84 -17.01 15.52
CA ASP A 5 -9.47 -16.76 15.95
C ASP A 5 -8.54 -17.78 15.28
N THR A 6 -7.67 -17.28 14.39
CA THR A 6 -6.73 -18.10 13.64
C THR A 6 -5.34 -17.97 14.25
N SER A 7 -4.70 -19.09 14.54
CA SER A 7 -3.35 -19.09 15.11
C SER A 7 -2.30 -18.91 14.00
N ILE A 8 -1.57 -17.79 14.04
CA ILE A 8 -0.44 -17.50 13.17
C ILE A 8 0.85 -17.78 13.94
N LYS A 9 1.69 -18.70 13.42
CA LYS A 9 3.02 -18.94 13.99
C LYS A 9 3.98 -17.85 13.52
N THR A 10 4.70 -17.26 14.46
CA THR A 10 5.71 -16.23 14.20
C THR A 10 6.89 -16.38 15.15
N THR A 11 7.97 -15.63 14.92
CA THR A 11 9.12 -15.61 15.82
C THR A 11 8.82 -14.77 17.06
N LYS A 12 9.56 -15.03 18.15
CA LYS A 12 9.45 -14.27 19.40
C LYS A 12 9.70 -12.78 19.17
N ASP A 13 10.73 -12.45 18.38
CA ASP A 13 11.13 -11.06 18.11
C ASP A 13 10.02 -10.29 17.37
N VAL A 14 9.36 -10.93 16.41
CA VAL A 14 8.25 -10.31 15.66
C VAL A 14 7.05 -10.08 16.58
N ARG A 15 6.71 -11.05 17.42
CA ARG A 15 5.62 -10.92 18.42
C ARG A 15 5.90 -9.77 19.39
N ASP A 16 7.11 -9.70 19.94
CA ASP A 16 7.48 -8.72 20.95
C ASP A 16 7.49 -7.30 20.33
N ARG A 17 7.93 -7.17 19.07
CA ARG A 17 7.84 -5.92 18.31
C ARG A 17 6.39 -5.51 18.01
N LEU A 18 5.54 -6.45 17.58
CA LEU A 18 4.11 -6.19 17.36
C LEU A 18 3.42 -5.72 18.64
N ARG A 19 3.78 -6.30 19.78
CA ARG A 19 3.27 -5.89 21.09
C ARG A 19 3.65 -4.45 21.42
N LEU A 20 4.91 -4.09 21.29
CA LEU A 20 5.38 -2.72 21.53
C LEU A 20 4.65 -1.71 20.62
N LEU A 21 4.52 -2.01 19.33
CA LEU A 21 3.83 -1.14 18.38
C LEU A 21 2.34 -0.98 18.69
N ALA A 22 1.69 -2.03 19.20
CA ALA A 22 0.29 -1.98 19.61
C ALA A 22 0.14 -1.11 20.87
N GLU A 23 1.02 -1.30 21.85
CA GLU A 23 1.06 -0.50 23.09
C GLU A 23 1.29 1.00 22.78
N GLU A 24 2.23 1.35 21.90
CA GLU A 24 2.48 2.72 21.47
C GLU A 24 1.27 3.40 20.81
N ARG A 25 0.43 2.61 20.12
CA ARG A 25 -0.74 3.11 19.39
C ARG A 25 -2.03 3.03 20.21
N GLY A 26 -1.97 2.47 21.41
CA GLY A 26 -3.14 2.23 22.25
C GLY A 26 -4.13 1.24 21.62
N THR A 27 -3.66 0.31 20.79
CA THR A 27 -4.48 -0.71 20.12
C THR A 27 -4.13 -2.10 20.63
N THR A 28 -4.92 -3.11 20.25
CA THR A 28 -4.54 -4.51 20.43
C THR A 28 -3.61 -4.97 19.29
N MET A 29 -2.86 -6.05 19.53
CA MET A 29 -2.02 -6.67 18.48
C MET A 29 -2.86 -7.15 17.29
N ASN A 30 -4.10 -7.59 17.52
CA ASN A 30 -4.98 -8.08 16.45
C ASN A 30 -5.49 -6.93 15.58
N GLU A 31 -5.91 -5.82 16.19
CA GLU A 31 -6.31 -4.61 15.47
C GLU A 31 -5.13 -4.02 14.68
N LEU A 32 -3.94 -3.95 15.28
CA LEU A 32 -2.75 -3.49 14.59
C LEU A 32 -2.41 -4.39 13.40
N LEU A 33 -2.51 -5.71 13.57
CA LEU A 33 -2.26 -6.66 12.49
C LEU A 33 -3.30 -6.50 11.37
N GLY A 34 -4.58 -6.34 11.71
CA GLY A 34 -5.65 -6.05 10.77
C GLY A 34 -5.40 -4.77 9.99
N ASP A 35 -5.01 -3.70 10.67
CA ASP A 35 -4.64 -2.42 10.05
C ASP A 35 -3.44 -2.54 9.10
N LEU A 36 -2.40 -3.28 9.51
CA LEU A 36 -1.21 -3.50 8.68
C LEU A 36 -1.55 -4.30 7.42
N VAL A 37 -2.33 -5.38 7.57
CA VAL A 37 -2.77 -6.21 6.45
C VAL A 37 -3.71 -5.42 5.52
N GLY A 38 -4.61 -4.61 6.06
CA GLY A 38 -5.51 -3.77 5.27
C GLY A 38 -4.79 -2.64 4.49
N ARG A 39 -3.64 -2.17 4.99
CA ARG A 39 -2.81 -1.17 4.30
C ARG A 39 -1.92 -1.79 3.23
N GLU A 40 -1.36 -2.97 3.49
CA GLU A 40 -0.49 -3.68 2.55
C GLU A 40 -1.31 -4.42 1.50
N LEU A 41 -1.60 -3.71 0.42
CA LEU A 41 -2.31 -4.29 -0.70
C LEU A 41 -1.47 -5.35 -1.38
N THR A 42 -2.11 -6.46 -1.70
CA THR A 42 -1.51 -7.47 -2.55
C THR A 42 -1.21 -6.90 -3.94
N TYR A 43 -0.35 -7.57 -4.70
CA TYR A 43 -0.08 -7.20 -6.09
C TYR A 43 -1.38 -7.12 -6.92
N GLN A 44 -2.27 -8.10 -6.72
CA GLN A 44 -3.56 -8.17 -7.43
C GLN A 44 -4.47 -6.99 -7.08
N GLU A 45 -4.59 -6.62 -5.80
CA GLU A 45 -5.41 -5.47 -5.39
C GLU A 45 -4.82 -4.14 -5.87
N ARG A 46 -3.48 -4.02 -5.94
CA ARG A 46 -2.83 -2.87 -6.55
C ARG A 46 -3.14 -2.74 -8.03
N GLU A 47 -3.10 -3.85 -8.77
CA GLU A 47 -3.44 -3.88 -10.19
C GLU A 47 -4.92 -3.52 -10.41
N GLU A 48 -5.82 -4.08 -9.59
CA GLU A 48 -7.25 -3.74 -9.62
C GLU A 48 -7.49 -2.26 -9.36
N ARG A 49 -6.89 -1.70 -8.30
CA ARG A 49 -7.03 -0.28 -8.00
C ARG A 49 -6.45 0.60 -9.11
N ALA A 50 -5.33 0.20 -9.72
CA ALA A 50 -4.77 0.94 -10.85
C ALA A 50 -5.72 0.93 -12.06
N ARG A 51 -6.38 -0.20 -12.34
CA ARG A 51 -7.40 -0.29 -13.39
C ARG A 51 -8.60 0.60 -13.09
N GLN A 52 -9.11 0.55 -11.87
CA GLN A 52 -10.24 1.37 -11.41
C GLN A 52 -9.91 2.86 -11.52
N ALA A 53 -8.74 3.29 -11.03
CA ALA A 53 -8.31 4.68 -11.13
C ALA A 53 -8.19 5.17 -12.58
N VAL A 54 -7.67 4.34 -13.50
CA VAL A 54 -7.61 4.70 -14.92
C VAL A 54 -9.01 4.85 -15.52
N GLN A 55 -9.94 4.00 -15.11
CA GLN A 55 -11.33 4.06 -15.55
C GLN A 55 -12.04 5.30 -15.00
N GLU A 56 -11.89 5.60 -13.71
CA GLU A 56 -12.42 6.82 -13.09
C GLU A 56 -11.87 8.09 -13.74
N VAL A 57 -10.56 8.15 -14.00
CA VAL A 57 -9.95 9.29 -14.70
C VAL A 57 -10.54 9.44 -16.10
N LYS A 58 -10.77 8.33 -16.80
CA LYS A 58 -11.40 8.36 -18.13
C LYS A 58 -12.85 8.86 -18.05
N GLU A 59 -13.60 8.44 -17.03
CA GLU A 59 -14.98 8.88 -16.81
C GLU A 59 -15.06 10.37 -16.45
N LEU A 60 -14.17 10.85 -15.59
CA LEU A 60 -14.13 12.26 -15.15
C LEU A 60 -13.61 13.21 -16.23
N THR A 61 -12.60 12.80 -16.99
CA THR A 61 -11.92 13.69 -17.96
C THR A 61 -12.37 13.47 -19.40
N GLY A 62 -13.15 12.41 -19.68
CA GLY A 62 -13.53 12.00 -21.03
C GLY A 62 -12.35 11.61 -21.94
N THR A 63 -11.13 11.61 -21.39
CA THR A 63 -9.89 11.51 -22.17
C THR A 63 -9.19 10.21 -21.84
N THR A 64 -8.80 9.45 -22.87
CA THR A 64 -8.02 8.24 -22.67
C THR A 64 -6.53 8.60 -22.71
N ALA A 65 -5.79 8.29 -21.63
CA ALA A 65 -4.35 8.55 -21.59
C ALA A 65 -3.64 7.83 -22.75
N SER A 66 -3.02 8.58 -23.66
CA SER A 66 -2.29 8.02 -24.81
C SER A 66 -1.02 7.31 -24.37
N ALA A 67 -0.50 6.40 -25.21
CA ALA A 67 0.75 5.71 -24.92
C ALA A 67 1.92 6.68 -24.70
N THR A 68 1.99 7.76 -25.47
CA THR A 68 3.02 8.81 -25.34
C THR A 68 2.88 9.58 -24.02
N ALA A 69 1.66 9.91 -23.59
CA ALA A 69 1.43 10.57 -22.31
C ALA A 69 1.87 9.68 -21.13
N ARG A 70 1.56 8.37 -21.20
CA ARG A 70 2.00 7.39 -20.18
C ARG A 70 3.52 7.26 -20.13
N SER A 71 4.19 7.24 -21.29
CA SER A 71 5.67 7.17 -21.33
C SER A 71 6.32 8.41 -20.72
N ARG A 72 5.79 9.61 -20.99
CA ARG A 72 6.26 10.84 -20.35
C ARG A 72 6.03 10.84 -18.85
N ALA A 73 4.85 10.42 -18.39
CA ALA A 73 4.53 10.31 -16.97
C ALA A 73 5.48 9.33 -16.25
N ARG A 74 5.77 8.16 -16.84
CA ARG A 74 6.75 7.21 -16.28
C ARG A 74 8.16 7.77 -16.21
N ALA A 75 8.60 8.52 -17.21
CA ALA A 75 9.91 9.16 -17.19
C ALA A 75 10.01 10.21 -16.07
N PHE A 76 8.95 11.00 -15.89
CA PHE A 76 8.86 12.00 -14.82
C PHE A 76 8.82 11.37 -13.41
N LEU A 77 8.06 10.30 -13.21
CA LEU A 77 8.03 9.60 -11.92
C LEU A 77 9.41 9.03 -11.55
N ARG A 78 10.13 8.47 -12.53
CA ARG A 78 11.51 7.99 -12.30
C ARG A 78 12.48 9.11 -11.97
N SER A 79 12.34 10.31 -12.54
CA SER A 79 13.20 11.43 -12.16
C SER A 79 12.93 11.91 -10.74
N LEU A 80 11.66 11.93 -10.30
CA LEU A 80 11.32 12.28 -8.91
C LEU A 80 11.86 11.28 -7.90
N GLU A 81 11.86 9.98 -8.22
CA GLU A 81 12.46 8.95 -7.36
C GLU A 81 13.98 9.11 -7.19
N ILE A 82 14.66 9.56 -8.24
CA ILE A 82 16.11 9.85 -8.21
C ILE A 82 16.37 11.09 -7.34
N GLU A 83 15.65 12.18 -7.58
CA GLU A 83 15.79 13.42 -6.80
C GLU A 83 15.51 13.21 -5.30
N HIS A 84 14.51 12.40 -4.94
CA HIS A 84 14.22 12.09 -3.54
C HIS A 84 15.31 11.20 -2.89
N ARG A 85 15.98 10.35 -3.67
CA ARG A 85 17.09 9.52 -3.16
C ARG A 85 18.37 10.34 -2.96
N ASP A 86 18.61 11.32 -3.81
CA ASP A 86 19.80 12.18 -3.75
C ASP A 86 19.64 13.35 -2.77
N GLY A 87 18.41 13.76 -2.45
CA GLY A 87 18.11 14.78 -1.43
C GLY A 87 18.11 14.29 0.03
N ALA A 88 18.36 12.99 0.26
CA ALA A 88 18.44 12.37 1.60
C ALA A 88 19.88 12.07 2.04
N ALA A 89 20.89 12.59 1.33
CA ALA A 89 22.31 12.46 1.63
C ALA A 89 22.87 13.71 2.33
#